data_AF-A0AAJ5RN53-F1
#
_entry.id   AF-A0AAJ5RN53-F1
#
_cell.length_a   1.000
_cell.length_b   1.000
_cell.length_c   1.000
_cell.angle_alpha   90.00
_cell.angle_beta   90.00
_cell.angle_gamma   90.00
#
_symmetry.space_group_name_H-M   'P 1'
#
loop_
_entity.id
_entity.type
_entity.pdbx_description
1 polymer ?
#
loop_
_entity_poly.entity_id
_entity_poly.type
_entity_poly.pdbx_seq_one_letter_code
_entity_poly.pdbx_strand_id
1 'polypeptide(L)'
;METMMHYPFIYFLYEANQVLVYKIQTLNYITIDDVVERGKWEAYELQPFESFAAFRHERSSPKEGWTLMVEQDHLNLFVDIINDTIQQQKVLTTTTAPMVHIVCSESVAGSLRVALAPPKYVIGFPDDLSIGPLWKLDEKRGQAFRHEWLMENINDGMDDFVNYHHFMNTIREIQDIPSHLPIYIWYGDNIEEQCGLRFFLYLLREKTNEIYLINTGKERVSIRQWNVEQYDKIRLTANAHLIFQQQWERLARTKEVLRLWLHQQIQAVPVNAYDSLIITRLEQLHQQQGTIDYIQTGALISELLTKMEAPPNIFFLEYRIRYLVYSGVFELKGIPKSMHHYQVKMRQKPLQH
;
A
#
# COMPACT_ATOMS: atom_id res chain seq x y z
N MET A 1 -17.99 -5.58 -18.91
CA MET A 1 -18.96 -4.67 -18.29
C MET A 1 -18.85 -3.31 -18.96
N GLU A 2 -19.93 -2.84 -19.58
CA GLU A 2 -19.98 -1.50 -20.18
C GLU A 2 -20.31 -0.46 -19.11
N THR A 3 -19.74 0.75 -19.22
CA THR A 3 -19.97 1.84 -18.27
C THR A 3 -20.28 3.15 -18.97
N MET A 4 -21.16 3.92 -18.35
CA MET A 4 -21.58 5.24 -18.82
C MET A 4 -21.69 6.19 -17.62
N MET A 5 -21.43 7.48 -17.85
CA MET A 5 -21.46 8.49 -16.80
C MET A 5 -22.36 9.67 -17.19
N HIS A 6 -23.28 10.01 -16.29
CA HIS A 6 -24.06 11.24 -16.30
C HIS A 6 -24.09 11.81 -14.89
N TYR A 7 -23.11 12.66 -14.57
CA TYR A 7 -22.90 13.19 -13.22
C TYR A 7 -24.21 13.71 -12.59
N PRO A 8 -24.55 13.34 -11.34
CA PRO A 8 -23.71 12.60 -10.37
C PRO A 8 -23.84 11.06 -10.45
N PHE A 9 -24.36 10.50 -11.54
CA PHE A 9 -24.63 9.07 -11.66
C PHE A 9 -23.64 8.35 -12.57
N ILE A 10 -23.27 7.13 -12.17
CA ILE A 10 -22.51 6.17 -12.96
C ILE A 10 -23.40 4.95 -13.20
N TYR A 11 -23.41 4.48 -14.43
CA TYR A 11 -24.22 3.36 -14.90
C TYR A 11 -23.29 2.22 -15.27
N PHE A 12 -23.62 1.01 -14.79
CA PHE A 12 -22.87 -0.21 -15.05
C PHE A 12 -23.81 -1.25 -15.67
N LEU A 13 -23.52 -1.69 -16.88
CA LEU A 13 -24.22 -2.82 -17.50
C LEU A 13 -23.54 -4.12 -17.02
N TYR A 14 -24.09 -4.69 -15.94
CA TYR A 14 -23.50 -5.83 -15.22
C TYR A 14 -23.78 -7.15 -15.96
N GLU A 15 -25.05 -7.43 -16.21
CA GLU A 15 -25.51 -8.57 -17.03
C GLU A 15 -26.11 -8.08 -18.37
N ALA A 16 -26.70 -8.99 -19.15
CA ALA A 16 -27.25 -8.68 -20.47
C ALA A 16 -28.33 -7.57 -20.45
N ASN A 17 -29.08 -7.45 -19.36
CA ASN A 17 -30.13 -6.44 -19.20
C ASN A 17 -30.17 -5.78 -17.82
N GLN A 18 -29.18 -6.03 -16.96
CA GLN A 18 -29.16 -5.41 -15.62
C GLN A 18 -28.26 -4.17 -15.62
N VAL A 19 -28.86 -3.02 -15.36
CA VAL A 19 -28.17 -1.75 -15.20
C VAL A 19 -28.14 -1.38 -13.73
N LEU A 20 -26.94 -1.37 -13.14
CA LEU A 20 -26.70 -0.85 -11.80
C LEU A 20 -26.34 0.63 -11.90
N VAL A 21 -27.05 1.47 -11.15
CA VAL A 21 -26.87 2.91 -11.13
C VAL A 21 -26.34 3.31 -9.76
N TYR A 22 -25.14 3.87 -9.73
CA TYR A 22 -24.51 4.41 -8.55
C TYR A 22 -24.59 5.93 -8.55
N LYS A 23 -25.03 6.52 -7.44
CA LYS A 23 -25.01 7.96 -7.25
C LYS A 23 -23.79 8.39 -6.42
N ILE A 24 -22.91 9.19 -7.00
CA ILE A 24 -21.80 9.84 -6.29
C ILE A 24 -22.39 10.81 -5.26
N GLN A 25 -22.09 10.57 -3.97
CA GLN A 25 -22.60 11.37 -2.86
C GLN A 25 -21.61 12.43 -2.39
N THR A 26 -20.31 12.13 -2.46
CA THR A 26 -19.22 12.99 -2.03
C THR A 26 -18.07 12.88 -3.03
N LEU A 27 -17.13 13.84 -2.98
CA LEU A 27 -15.89 13.78 -3.77
C LEU A 27 -14.71 13.21 -2.97
N ASN A 28 -14.99 12.53 -1.85
CA ASN A 28 -13.98 11.74 -1.15
C ASN A 28 -13.83 10.40 -1.85
N TYR A 29 -12.59 9.90 -1.94
CA TYR A 29 -12.34 8.55 -2.43
C TYR A 29 -13.01 7.52 -1.53
N ILE A 30 -13.58 6.50 -2.16
CA ILE A 30 -14.38 5.46 -1.51
C ILE A 30 -13.64 4.12 -1.51
N THR A 31 -14.00 3.25 -0.58
CA THR A 31 -13.53 1.85 -0.49
C THR A 31 -14.63 0.87 -0.91
N ILE A 32 -14.34 -0.43 -0.85
CA ILE A 32 -15.35 -1.49 -1.03
C ILE A 32 -16.46 -1.35 0.02
N ASP A 33 -16.10 -1.13 1.29
CA ASP A 33 -17.07 -0.97 2.37
C ASP A 33 -18.01 0.22 2.11
N ASP A 34 -17.49 1.34 1.62
CA ASP A 34 -18.33 2.48 1.24
C ASP A 34 -19.27 2.14 0.07
N VAL A 35 -18.82 1.34 -0.90
CA VAL A 35 -19.66 0.88 -2.03
C VAL A 35 -20.77 -0.06 -1.56
N VAL A 36 -20.45 -0.99 -0.65
CA VAL A 36 -21.36 -2.06 -0.20
C VAL A 36 -22.31 -1.57 0.88
N GLU A 37 -21.80 -0.89 1.92
CA GLU A 37 -22.58 -0.52 3.10
C GLU A 37 -23.30 0.83 2.95
N ARG A 38 -22.68 1.76 2.23
CA ARG A 38 -23.14 3.17 2.16
C ARG A 38 -23.55 3.61 0.77
N GLY A 39 -23.25 2.81 -0.25
CA GLY A 39 -23.48 3.12 -1.64
C GLY A 39 -24.97 3.31 -1.95
N LYS A 40 -25.29 4.38 -2.66
CA LYS A 40 -26.64 4.60 -3.19
C LYS A 40 -26.77 3.94 -4.55
N TRP A 41 -27.22 2.69 -4.50
CA TRP A 41 -27.46 1.83 -5.66
C TRP A 41 -28.94 1.73 -5.97
N GLU A 42 -29.26 1.87 -7.26
CA GLU A 42 -30.56 1.52 -7.82
C GLU A 42 -30.33 0.60 -9.01
N ALA A 43 -31.14 -0.43 -9.16
CA ALA A 43 -31.00 -1.41 -10.23
C ALA A 43 -32.19 -1.33 -11.18
N TYR A 44 -31.93 -1.43 -12.47
CA TYR A 44 -32.91 -1.27 -13.54
C TYR A 44 -32.76 -2.35 -14.59
N GLU A 45 -33.88 -2.70 -15.20
CA GLU A 45 -33.91 -3.60 -16.34
C GLU A 45 -33.85 -2.81 -17.65
N LEU A 46 -32.78 -3.01 -18.41
CA LEU A 46 -32.62 -2.48 -19.76
C LEU A 46 -33.57 -3.22 -20.70
N GLN A 47 -34.40 -2.47 -21.42
CA GLN A 47 -35.36 -3.08 -22.33
C GLN A 47 -34.64 -3.65 -23.58
N PRO A 48 -35.10 -4.77 -24.17
CA PRO A 48 -34.39 -5.44 -25.28
C PRO A 48 -34.09 -4.58 -26.52
N PHE A 49 -34.86 -3.52 -26.75
CA PHE A 49 -34.70 -2.59 -27.87
C PHE A 49 -34.06 -1.26 -27.47
N GLU A 50 -33.71 -1.09 -26.20
CA GLU A 50 -33.07 0.11 -25.67
C GLU A 50 -31.55 -0.07 -25.67
N SER A 51 -30.84 0.92 -26.21
CA SER A 51 -29.38 0.95 -26.14
C SER A 51 -28.94 1.41 -24.76
N PHE A 52 -27.95 0.73 -24.17
CA PHE A 52 -27.36 1.11 -22.88
C PHE A 52 -26.86 2.57 -22.88
N ALA A 53 -26.26 3.04 -23.97
CA ALA A 53 -25.79 4.42 -24.09
C ALA A 53 -26.93 5.47 -24.08
N ALA A 54 -28.15 5.07 -24.45
CA ALA A 54 -29.33 5.93 -24.45
C ALA A 54 -30.16 5.82 -23.16
N PHE A 55 -29.88 4.82 -22.31
CA PHE A 55 -30.63 4.53 -21.10
C PHE A 55 -30.60 5.71 -20.12
N ARG A 56 -31.73 6.01 -19.49
CA ARG A 56 -31.87 7.05 -18.45
C ARG A 56 -32.74 6.51 -17.32
N HIS A 57 -32.18 6.43 -16.12
CA HIS A 57 -32.86 5.84 -14.97
C HIS A 57 -34.11 6.63 -14.55
N GLU A 58 -34.14 7.94 -14.81
CA GLU A 58 -35.28 8.83 -14.50
C GLU A 58 -36.54 8.49 -15.30
N ARG A 59 -36.42 7.73 -16.39
CA ARG A 59 -37.53 7.28 -17.23
C ARG A 59 -38.04 5.88 -16.87
N SER A 60 -37.42 5.24 -15.88
CA SER A 60 -37.67 3.85 -15.50
C SER A 60 -37.94 3.76 -14.00
N SER A 61 -38.60 2.69 -13.57
CA SER A 61 -38.76 2.39 -12.14
C SER A 61 -37.69 1.40 -11.70
N PRO A 62 -37.05 1.60 -10.54
CA PRO A 62 -36.08 0.65 -10.02
C PRO A 62 -36.75 -0.70 -9.75
N LYS A 63 -36.01 -1.78 -9.99
CA LYS A 63 -36.47 -3.15 -9.74
C LYS A 63 -36.23 -3.50 -8.28
N GLU A 64 -37.32 -3.72 -7.54
CA GLU A 64 -37.26 -4.20 -6.16
C GLU A 64 -36.66 -5.61 -6.11
N GLY A 65 -35.77 -5.85 -5.13
CA GLY A 65 -35.08 -7.14 -4.94
C GLY A 65 -33.80 -7.32 -5.77
N TRP A 66 -33.50 -6.42 -6.71
CA TRP A 66 -32.19 -6.37 -7.38
C TRP A 66 -31.23 -5.57 -6.50
N THR A 67 -30.61 -6.24 -5.53
CA THR A 67 -29.57 -5.66 -4.68
C THR A 67 -28.20 -5.80 -5.34
N LEU A 68 -27.21 -5.04 -4.84
CA LEU A 68 -25.81 -5.21 -5.22
C LEU A 68 -25.30 -6.56 -4.68
N MET A 69 -25.54 -7.64 -5.42
CA MET A 69 -24.94 -8.95 -5.21
C MET A 69 -24.01 -9.22 -6.39
N VAL A 70 -22.75 -8.81 -6.25
CA VAL A 70 -21.74 -8.94 -7.29
C VAL A 70 -20.50 -9.65 -6.75
N GLU A 71 -19.75 -10.28 -7.64
CA GLU A 71 -18.48 -10.92 -7.30
C GLU A 71 -17.45 -9.88 -6.85
N GLN A 72 -16.49 -10.29 -6.01
CA GLN A 72 -15.46 -9.42 -5.45
C GLN A 72 -14.67 -8.67 -6.53
N ASP A 73 -14.33 -9.34 -7.63
CA ASP A 73 -13.60 -8.73 -8.74
C ASP A 73 -14.38 -7.59 -9.40
N HIS A 74 -15.71 -7.71 -9.47
CA HIS A 74 -16.57 -6.65 -9.95
C HIS A 74 -16.70 -5.49 -8.95
N LEU A 75 -16.70 -5.75 -7.64
CA LEU A 75 -16.63 -4.70 -6.62
C LEU A 75 -15.36 -3.86 -6.76
N ASN A 76 -14.21 -4.51 -6.97
CA ASN A 76 -12.94 -3.82 -7.19
C ASN A 76 -13.02 -2.90 -8.41
N LEU A 77 -13.57 -3.41 -9.52
CA LEU A 77 -13.77 -2.63 -10.74
C LEU A 77 -14.72 -1.44 -10.52
N PHE A 78 -15.79 -1.61 -9.75
CA PHE A 78 -16.69 -0.51 -9.40
C PHE A 78 -15.98 0.58 -8.62
N VAL A 79 -15.27 0.22 -7.55
CA VAL A 79 -14.51 1.17 -6.72
C VAL A 79 -13.52 1.96 -7.59
N ASP A 80 -12.80 1.28 -8.48
CA ASP A 80 -11.84 1.92 -9.37
C ASP A 80 -12.49 2.92 -10.33
N ILE A 81 -13.60 2.54 -10.98
CA ILE A 81 -14.31 3.41 -11.91
C ILE A 81 -14.93 4.61 -11.19
N ILE A 82 -15.50 4.39 -9.99
CA ILE A 82 -16.08 5.45 -9.18
C ILE A 82 -14.99 6.43 -8.74
N ASN A 83 -13.85 5.94 -8.23
CA ASN A 83 -12.75 6.79 -7.79
C ASN A 83 -12.08 7.53 -8.94
N ASP A 84 -11.90 6.92 -10.11
CA ASP A 84 -11.42 7.61 -11.31
C ASP A 84 -12.38 8.74 -11.73
N THR A 85 -13.69 8.49 -11.63
CA THR A 85 -14.71 9.51 -11.91
C THR A 85 -14.64 10.64 -10.88
N ILE A 86 -14.54 10.31 -9.58
CA ILE A 86 -14.38 11.30 -8.51
C ILE A 86 -13.15 12.16 -8.78
N GLN A 87 -12.02 11.56 -9.13
CA GLN A 87 -10.78 12.26 -9.44
C GLN A 87 -10.97 13.27 -10.59
N GLN A 88 -11.63 12.87 -11.67
CA GLN A 88 -11.92 13.74 -12.82
C GLN A 88 -12.83 14.92 -12.46
N GLN A 89 -13.78 14.72 -11.54
CA GLN A 89 -14.73 15.75 -11.10
C GLN A 89 -14.15 16.68 -10.03
N LYS A 90 -13.03 16.30 -9.41
CA LYS A 90 -12.40 17.04 -8.32
C LYS A 90 -11.66 18.27 -8.86
N VAL A 91 -12.43 19.28 -9.24
CA VAL A 91 -11.90 20.62 -9.53
C VAL A 91 -11.59 21.29 -8.20
N LEU A 92 -10.34 21.10 -7.72
CA LEU A 92 -9.76 21.72 -6.52
C LEU A 92 -10.63 21.58 -5.26
N THR A 93 -10.49 20.45 -4.57
CA THR A 93 -10.97 20.31 -3.18
C THR A 93 -10.47 21.48 -2.33
N THR A 94 -11.40 22.24 -1.77
CA THR A 94 -11.18 23.27 -0.76
C THR A 94 -10.95 22.60 0.59
N THR A 95 -9.74 22.08 0.80
CA THR A 95 -9.28 21.83 2.17
C THR A 95 -9.06 23.17 2.86
N THR A 96 -9.42 23.26 4.15
CA THR A 96 -9.13 24.43 4.99
C THR A 96 -7.77 24.35 5.65
N ALA A 97 -7.08 23.20 5.52
CA ALA A 97 -5.73 23.04 6.06
C ALA A 97 -4.75 23.94 5.30
N PRO A 98 -3.85 24.63 6.00
CA PRO A 98 -2.90 25.55 5.37
C PRO A 98 -1.77 24.83 4.61
N MET A 99 -1.62 23.52 4.80
CA MET A 99 -0.55 22.69 4.24
C MET A 99 -0.91 21.21 4.28
N VAL A 100 -0.20 20.41 3.49
CA VAL A 100 -0.33 18.95 3.45
C VAL A 100 0.91 18.29 4.05
N HIS A 101 0.74 17.29 4.89
CA HIS A 101 1.81 16.44 5.38
C HIS A 101 1.70 15.05 4.76
N ILE A 102 2.82 14.50 4.26
CA ILE A 102 2.92 13.14 3.72
C ILE A 102 3.93 12.35 4.55
N VAL A 103 3.55 11.15 4.98
CA VAL A 103 4.38 10.25 5.78
C VAL A 103 4.25 8.80 5.29
N CYS A 104 5.22 7.95 5.62
CA CYS A 104 5.11 6.50 5.38
C CYS A 104 4.40 5.82 6.57
N SER A 105 3.54 4.84 6.28
CA SER A 105 2.64 4.11 7.18
C SER A 105 1.46 4.92 7.76
N GLU A 106 0.31 4.26 7.89
CA GLU A 106 -0.85 4.83 8.59
C GLU A 106 -0.63 5.02 10.10
N SER A 107 0.25 4.22 10.70
CA SER A 107 0.59 4.35 12.13
C SER A 107 1.29 5.68 12.42
N VAL A 108 2.27 6.04 11.59
CA VAL A 108 2.96 7.35 11.67
C VAL A 108 1.98 8.48 11.36
N ALA A 109 1.12 8.31 10.35
CA ALA A 109 0.09 9.29 10.02
C ALA A 109 -0.88 9.53 11.19
N GLY A 110 -1.32 8.47 11.87
CA GLY A 110 -2.15 8.55 13.07
C GLY A 110 -1.45 9.34 14.18
N SER A 111 -0.18 9.07 14.43
CA SER A 111 0.61 9.78 15.44
C SER A 111 0.77 11.26 15.12
N LEU A 112 1.06 11.59 13.85
CA LEU A 112 1.19 12.98 13.39
C LEU A 112 -0.16 13.70 13.44
N ARG A 113 -1.26 13.02 13.07
CA ARG A 113 -2.62 13.56 13.20
C ARG A 113 -2.91 13.92 14.66
N VAL A 114 -2.53 13.09 15.64
CA VAL A 114 -2.74 13.42 17.07
C VAL A 114 -1.96 14.67 17.47
N ALA A 115 -0.74 14.83 16.97
CA ALA A 115 0.15 15.92 17.35
C ALA A 115 -0.19 17.27 16.70
N LEU A 116 -0.77 17.27 15.50
CA LEU A 116 -1.12 18.47 14.77
C LEU A 116 -2.46 19.07 15.25
N ALA A 117 -2.47 20.40 15.43
CA ALA A 117 -3.70 21.17 15.65
C ALA A 117 -4.54 21.24 14.35
N PRO A 118 -5.89 21.22 14.45
CA PRO A 118 -6.76 21.42 13.30
C PRO A 118 -6.78 22.90 12.83
N PRO A 119 -7.09 23.18 11.55
CA PRO A 119 -7.34 22.22 10.47
C PRO A 119 -6.03 21.57 9.99
N LYS A 120 -6.03 20.24 9.83
CA LYS A 120 -4.86 19.43 9.46
C LYS A 120 -5.17 18.53 8.28
N TYR A 121 -4.18 18.32 7.42
CA TYR A 121 -4.27 17.42 6.28
C TYR A 121 -3.02 16.53 6.26
N VAL A 122 -3.21 15.25 6.58
CA VAL A 122 -2.13 14.25 6.71
C VAL A 122 -2.48 13.03 5.85
N ILE A 123 -1.63 12.80 4.85
CA ILE A 123 -1.67 11.64 3.97
C ILE A 123 -0.70 10.60 4.53
N GLY A 124 -1.22 9.45 4.92
CA GLY A 124 -0.43 8.28 5.29
C GLY A 124 -0.27 7.38 4.08
N PHE A 125 0.96 7.03 3.74
CA PHE A 125 1.19 6.07 2.66
C PHE A 125 1.16 4.65 3.22
N PRO A 126 0.24 3.78 2.77
CA PRO A 126 -0.04 2.55 3.49
C PRO A 126 0.90 1.39 3.18
N ASP A 127 1.73 1.50 2.15
CA ASP A 127 2.53 0.40 1.61
C ASP A 127 4.04 0.60 1.89
N ASP A 128 4.75 -0.51 2.10
CA ASP A 128 6.20 -0.53 2.32
C ASP A 128 6.93 -0.85 1.00
N LEU A 129 7.43 0.21 0.37
CA LEU A 129 8.16 0.13 -0.90
C LEU A 129 9.58 -0.46 -0.78
N SER A 130 10.01 -0.83 0.44
CA SER A 130 11.27 -1.59 0.62
C SER A 130 11.17 -3.02 0.08
N ILE A 131 9.95 -3.54 -0.08
CA ILE A 131 9.68 -4.90 -0.58
C ILE A 131 8.77 -4.88 -1.81
N GLY A 132 8.72 -5.97 -2.57
CA GLY A 132 7.87 -6.16 -3.75
C GLY A 132 8.33 -5.40 -5.01
N PRO A 133 7.68 -5.61 -6.16
CA PRO A 133 8.01 -4.90 -7.40
C PRO A 133 7.73 -3.40 -7.31
N LEU A 134 8.58 -2.57 -7.91
CA LEU A 134 8.38 -1.11 -8.06
C LEU A 134 8.13 -0.66 -9.51
N TRP A 135 8.02 -1.63 -10.42
CA TRP A 135 7.89 -1.34 -11.84
C TRP A 135 6.56 -0.65 -12.14
N LYS A 136 6.63 0.56 -12.72
CA LYS A 136 5.46 1.32 -13.21
C LYS A 136 4.37 1.57 -12.16
N LEU A 137 4.73 1.85 -10.91
CA LEU A 137 3.76 2.14 -9.84
C LEU A 137 2.94 3.42 -10.05
N ASP A 138 3.32 4.27 -11.01
CA ASP A 138 2.51 5.40 -11.48
C ASP A 138 1.44 5.00 -12.52
N GLU A 139 1.38 3.73 -12.91
CA GLU A 139 0.43 3.20 -13.89
C GLU A 139 -0.34 2.00 -13.30
N LYS A 140 -1.63 1.87 -13.64
CA LYS A 140 -2.51 0.77 -13.14
C LYS A 140 -1.91 -0.62 -13.29
N ARG A 141 -1.23 -0.90 -14.41
CA ARG A 141 -0.60 -2.21 -14.65
C ARG A 141 0.52 -2.55 -13.65
N GLY A 142 1.32 -1.57 -13.24
CA GLY A 142 2.40 -1.79 -12.28
C GLY A 142 1.86 -1.96 -10.87
N GLN A 143 0.80 -1.21 -10.55
CA GLN A 143 0.08 -1.30 -9.29
C GLN A 143 -0.58 -2.68 -9.14
N ALA A 144 -1.24 -3.19 -10.19
CA ALA A 144 -1.80 -4.54 -10.21
C ALA A 144 -0.72 -5.63 -10.09
N PHE A 145 0.38 -5.51 -10.83
CA PHE A 145 1.50 -6.46 -10.75
C PHE A 145 2.13 -6.52 -9.35
N ARG A 146 2.25 -5.36 -8.69
CA ARG A 146 2.71 -5.31 -7.30
C ARG A 146 1.72 -5.96 -6.35
N HIS A 147 0.43 -5.68 -6.51
CA HIS A 147 -0.63 -6.26 -5.69
C HIS A 147 -0.66 -7.78 -5.75
N GLU A 148 -0.58 -8.35 -6.95
CA GLU A 148 -0.48 -9.81 -7.15
C GLU A 148 0.74 -10.39 -6.42
N TRP A 149 1.91 -9.75 -6.54
CA TRP A 149 3.10 -10.20 -5.82
C TRP A 149 2.92 -10.15 -4.30
N LEU A 150 2.33 -9.08 -3.76
CA LEU A 150 2.08 -8.96 -2.32
C LEU A 150 1.11 -10.05 -1.85
N MET A 151 -0.01 -10.24 -2.55
CA MET A 151 -1.00 -11.30 -2.31
C MET A 151 -0.37 -12.70 -2.23
N GLU A 152 0.51 -13.04 -3.17
CA GLU A 152 1.13 -14.37 -3.23
C GLU A 152 2.23 -14.58 -2.17
N ASN A 153 2.92 -13.51 -1.78
CA ASN A 153 4.19 -13.63 -1.06
C ASN A 153 4.13 -13.10 0.37
N ILE A 154 3.29 -12.11 0.67
CA ILE A 154 3.25 -11.41 1.96
C ILE A 154 1.97 -11.80 2.71
N ASN A 155 2.10 -12.02 4.00
CA ASN A 155 0.97 -12.29 4.88
C ASN A 155 1.06 -11.36 6.09
N ASP A 156 0.44 -10.18 5.96
CA ASP A 156 0.38 -9.15 6.99
C ASP A 156 -0.86 -9.24 7.88
N GLY A 157 -1.76 -10.19 7.58
CA GLY A 157 -3.02 -10.39 8.28
C GLY A 157 -4.09 -9.34 8.00
N MET A 158 -3.85 -8.43 7.05
CA MET A 158 -4.84 -7.47 6.57
C MET A 158 -5.60 -8.03 5.37
N ASP A 159 -6.72 -7.38 5.03
CA ASP A 159 -7.46 -7.71 3.80
C ASP A 159 -6.72 -7.10 2.61
N ASP A 160 -6.25 -7.98 1.72
CA ASP A 160 -5.43 -7.59 0.57
C ASP A 160 -6.15 -6.60 -0.37
N PHE A 161 -7.47 -6.71 -0.51
CA PHE A 161 -8.25 -5.82 -1.38
C PHE A 161 -8.46 -4.45 -0.75
N VAL A 162 -8.66 -4.40 0.57
CA VAL A 162 -8.68 -3.13 1.31
C VAL A 162 -7.33 -2.43 1.15
N ASN A 163 -6.22 -3.16 1.29
CA ASN A 163 -4.87 -2.63 1.10
C ASN A 163 -4.65 -2.08 -0.32
N TYR A 164 -5.11 -2.81 -1.34
CA TYR A 164 -5.00 -2.37 -2.74
C TYR A 164 -5.70 -1.04 -2.99
N HIS A 165 -6.98 -0.93 -2.60
CA HIS A 165 -7.73 0.30 -2.81
C HIS A 165 -7.20 1.46 -2.00
N HIS A 166 -6.76 1.22 -0.77
CA HIS A 166 -6.17 2.26 0.07
C HIS A 166 -4.89 2.81 -0.58
N PHE A 167 -3.99 1.94 -1.06
CA PHE A 167 -2.80 2.34 -1.82
C PHE A 167 -3.14 3.20 -3.06
N MET A 168 -4.11 2.74 -3.86
CA MET A 168 -4.55 3.44 -5.06
C MET A 168 -5.14 4.82 -4.74
N ASN A 169 -6.00 4.89 -3.72
CA ASN A 169 -6.62 6.13 -3.26
C ASN A 169 -5.58 7.11 -2.72
N THR A 170 -4.56 6.64 -2.00
CA THR A 170 -3.45 7.49 -1.55
C THR A 170 -2.68 8.08 -2.73
N ILE A 171 -2.41 7.32 -3.80
CA ILE A 171 -1.76 7.86 -5.00
C ILE A 171 -2.62 8.97 -5.61
N ARG A 172 -3.94 8.73 -5.76
CA ARG A 172 -4.87 9.73 -6.27
C ARG A 172 -4.90 10.98 -5.37
N GLU A 173 -4.91 10.79 -4.05
CA GLU A 173 -4.89 11.87 -3.07
C GLU A 173 -3.63 12.75 -3.16
N ILE A 174 -2.45 12.14 -3.31
CA ILE A 174 -1.18 12.85 -3.54
C ILE A 174 -1.22 13.63 -4.87
N GLN A 175 -1.76 13.00 -5.92
CA GLN A 175 -1.90 13.63 -7.23
C GLN A 175 -2.92 14.78 -7.24
N ASP A 176 -3.89 14.78 -6.33
CA ASP A 176 -4.91 15.83 -6.25
C ASP A 176 -4.56 16.99 -5.32
N ILE A 177 -3.38 16.96 -4.68
CA ILE A 177 -2.98 18.03 -3.77
C ILE A 177 -3.11 19.39 -4.50
N PRO A 178 -3.89 20.35 -3.93
CA PRO A 178 -4.07 21.66 -4.53
C PRO A 178 -2.73 22.38 -4.75
N SER A 179 -2.54 22.97 -5.93
CA SER A 179 -1.24 23.54 -6.36
C SER A 179 -0.71 24.69 -5.49
N HIS A 180 -1.59 25.34 -4.72
CA HIS A 180 -1.24 26.46 -3.84
C HIS A 180 -0.80 26.02 -2.43
N LEU A 181 -1.01 24.76 -2.05
CA LEU A 181 -0.67 24.29 -0.70
C LEU A 181 0.79 23.83 -0.63
N PRO A 182 1.57 24.27 0.35
CA PRO A 182 2.87 23.69 0.59
C PRO A 182 2.74 22.23 1.07
N ILE A 183 3.69 21.40 0.65
CA ILE A 183 3.76 19.97 0.96
C ILE A 183 4.94 19.70 1.87
N TYR A 184 4.69 19.03 2.99
CA TYR A 184 5.70 18.62 3.96
C TYR A 184 5.85 17.11 3.93
N ILE A 185 7.02 16.62 3.50
CA ILE A 185 7.32 15.20 3.46
C ILE A 185 8.22 14.85 4.64
N TRP A 186 7.76 13.95 5.49
CA TRP A 186 8.53 13.45 6.63
C TRP A 186 9.26 12.18 6.23
N TYR A 187 10.54 12.11 6.59
CA TYR A 187 11.36 10.93 6.31
C TYR A 187 12.49 10.79 7.33
N GLY A 188 12.96 9.58 7.53
CA GLY A 188 14.07 9.22 8.40
C GLY A 188 15.10 8.40 7.67
N ASP A 189 16.15 7.98 8.39
CA ASP A 189 17.26 7.21 7.81
C ASP A 189 16.98 5.69 7.84
N ASN A 190 15.77 5.29 7.44
CA ASN A 190 15.33 3.89 7.28
C ASN A 190 14.83 3.61 5.86
N ILE A 191 14.80 2.35 5.47
CA ILE A 191 14.54 1.98 4.08
C ILE A 191 13.11 2.27 3.60
N GLU A 192 12.11 2.05 4.44
CA GLU A 192 10.70 2.32 4.12
C GLU A 192 10.51 3.80 3.76
N GLU A 193 10.95 4.68 4.65
CA GLU A 193 10.81 6.13 4.47
C GLU A 193 11.68 6.68 3.34
N GLN A 194 12.87 6.12 3.11
CA GLN A 194 13.73 6.54 2.01
C GLN A 194 13.14 6.13 0.66
N CYS A 195 12.55 4.94 0.54
CA CYS A 195 11.82 4.52 -0.66
C CYS A 195 10.57 5.39 -0.89
N GLY A 196 9.76 5.61 0.16
CA GLY A 196 8.57 6.48 0.10
C GLY A 196 8.90 7.90 -0.34
N LEU A 197 9.93 8.53 0.24
CA LEU A 197 10.38 9.87 -0.16
C LEU A 197 10.63 9.98 -1.67
N ARG A 198 11.35 9.01 -2.27
CA ARG A 198 11.61 9.02 -3.72
C ARG A 198 10.31 8.90 -4.51
N PHE A 199 9.42 8.01 -4.09
CA PHE A 199 8.17 7.79 -4.80
C PHE A 199 7.25 9.01 -4.74
N PHE A 200 7.07 9.62 -3.55
CA PHE A 200 6.24 10.81 -3.39
C PHE A 200 6.75 11.95 -4.26
N LEU A 201 8.07 12.19 -4.25
CA LEU A 201 8.68 13.21 -5.09
C LEU A 201 8.53 12.89 -6.59
N TYR A 202 8.59 11.61 -6.98
CA TYR A 202 8.30 11.21 -8.35
C TYR A 202 6.84 11.49 -8.73
N LEU A 203 5.86 11.18 -7.88
CA LEU A 203 4.44 11.51 -8.13
C LEU A 203 4.21 13.02 -8.24
N LEU A 204 4.96 13.81 -7.47
CA LEU A 204 4.86 15.27 -7.43
C LEU A 204 5.74 15.99 -8.47
N ARG A 205 6.43 15.27 -9.37
CA ARG A 205 7.43 15.85 -10.30
C ARG A 205 6.90 16.95 -11.23
N GLU A 206 5.62 16.90 -11.59
CA GLU A 206 4.97 17.91 -12.45
C GLU A 206 4.18 18.96 -11.65
N LYS A 207 4.27 18.93 -10.32
CA LYS A 207 3.53 19.84 -9.43
C LYS A 207 4.32 21.10 -9.14
N THR A 208 3.62 22.23 -9.03
CA THR A 208 4.21 23.54 -8.74
C THR A 208 4.27 23.87 -7.26
N ASN A 209 3.82 22.96 -6.40
CA ASN A 209 3.77 23.13 -4.95
C ASN A 209 5.16 23.41 -4.38
N GLU A 210 5.22 24.24 -3.34
CA GLU A 210 6.43 24.32 -2.53
C GLU A 210 6.55 23.04 -1.68
N ILE A 211 7.69 22.34 -1.80
CA ILE A 211 7.94 21.10 -1.06
C ILE A 211 9.00 21.34 0.01
N TYR A 212 8.72 20.90 1.23
CA TYR A 212 9.61 20.93 2.38
C TYR A 212 9.88 19.51 2.86
N LEU A 213 11.15 19.19 3.07
CA LEU A 213 11.57 17.92 3.64
C LEU A 213 11.87 18.09 5.13
N ILE A 214 11.34 17.17 5.94
CA ILE A 214 11.59 17.09 7.37
C ILE A 214 12.29 15.77 7.66
N ASN A 215 13.55 15.83 8.09
CA ASN A 215 14.34 14.64 8.42
C ASN A 215 14.23 14.32 9.92
N THR A 216 13.55 13.23 10.26
CA THR A 216 13.35 12.77 11.64
C THR A 216 14.53 11.98 12.21
N GLY A 217 15.43 11.47 11.36
CA GLY A 217 16.59 10.67 11.76
C GLY A 217 17.79 11.46 12.27
N LYS A 218 17.92 12.74 11.85
CA LYS A 218 19.05 13.60 12.25
C LYS A 218 18.92 14.18 13.65
N GLU A 219 17.71 14.27 14.18
CA GLU A 219 17.48 14.90 15.47
C GLU A 219 17.30 13.85 16.56
N ARG A 220 18.07 14.00 17.65
CA ARG A 220 17.85 13.26 18.90
C ARG A 220 16.60 13.79 19.63
N VAL A 221 15.50 14.03 18.92
CA VAL A 221 14.23 14.32 19.58
C VAL A 221 13.84 13.04 20.29
N SER A 222 13.72 13.11 21.62
CA SER A 222 13.22 12.02 22.44
C SER A 222 11.99 11.43 21.78
N ILE A 223 12.12 10.17 21.35
CA ILE A 223 11.07 9.32 20.78
C ILE A 223 9.77 9.62 21.54
N ARG A 224 8.77 10.23 20.86
CA ARG A 224 7.36 10.46 21.24
C ARG A 224 6.83 11.90 21.18
N GLN A 225 7.62 12.92 20.88
CA GLN A 225 7.08 14.28 20.67
C GLN A 225 7.15 14.70 19.20
N TRP A 226 6.02 14.56 18.50
CA TRP A 226 5.80 15.08 17.14
C TRP A 226 5.61 16.60 17.15
N ASN A 227 6.58 17.34 17.70
CA ASN A 227 6.53 18.80 17.68
C ASN A 227 7.15 19.32 16.37
N VAL A 228 6.30 19.67 15.41
CA VAL A 228 6.71 20.13 14.06
C VAL A 228 7.58 21.39 14.09
N GLU A 229 7.54 22.18 15.16
CA GLU A 229 8.38 23.37 15.31
C GLU A 229 9.83 23.05 15.68
N GLN A 230 10.09 21.84 16.19
CA GLN A 230 11.42 21.42 16.62
C GLN A 230 12.28 20.89 15.47
N TYR A 231 11.65 20.51 14.35
CA TYR A 231 12.35 19.92 13.24
C TYR A 231 12.78 20.94 12.19
N ASP A 232 14.01 20.76 11.69
CA ASP A 232 14.51 21.50 10.54
C ASP A 232 13.68 21.21 9.27
N LYS A 233 13.21 22.28 8.63
CA LYS A 233 12.42 22.23 7.38
C LYS A 233 13.29 22.70 6.23
N ILE A 234 13.72 21.76 5.38
CA ILE A 234 14.55 22.08 4.23
C ILE A 234 13.65 22.22 3.01
N ARG A 235 13.59 23.42 2.43
CA ARG A 235 12.90 23.63 1.15
C ARG A 235 13.61 22.83 0.05
N LEU A 236 12.86 21.98 -0.64
CA LEU A 236 13.38 21.19 -1.74
C LEU A 236 13.71 22.08 -2.94
N THR A 237 14.94 21.98 -3.45
CA THR A 237 15.34 22.68 -4.66
C THR A 237 15.01 21.85 -5.90
N ALA A 238 14.83 22.49 -7.05
CA ALA A 238 14.59 21.79 -8.32
C ALA A 238 15.69 20.77 -8.65
N ASN A 239 16.96 21.11 -8.39
CA ASN A 239 18.09 20.19 -8.58
C ASN A 239 18.00 18.96 -7.66
N ALA A 240 17.66 19.16 -6.39
CA ALA A 240 17.48 18.05 -5.45
C ALA A 240 16.29 17.16 -5.84
N HIS A 241 15.18 17.77 -6.25
CA HIS A 241 13.99 17.06 -6.74
C HIS A 241 14.34 16.17 -7.95
N LEU A 242 15.07 16.71 -8.92
CA LEU A 242 15.54 15.95 -10.09
C LEU A 242 16.41 14.75 -9.70
N ILE A 243 17.30 14.91 -8.71
CA ILE A 243 18.13 13.80 -8.20
C ILE A 243 17.25 12.70 -7.60
N PHE A 244 16.27 13.04 -6.76
CA PHE A 244 15.35 12.05 -6.19
C PHE A 244 14.50 11.36 -7.27
N GLN A 245 14.06 12.09 -8.29
CA GLN A 245 13.34 11.53 -9.42
C GLN A 245 14.19 10.49 -10.17
N GLN A 246 15.43 10.82 -10.50
CA GLN A 246 16.36 9.89 -11.16
C GLN A 246 16.65 8.65 -10.29
N GLN A 247 16.76 8.84 -8.98
CA GLN A 247 16.89 7.72 -8.03
C GLN A 247 15.65 6.81 -8.08
N TRP A 248 14.44 7.37 -8.07
CA TRP A 248 13.21 6.60 -8.23
C TRP A 248 13.18 5.83 -9.55
N GLU A 249 13.46 6.50 -10.67
CA GLU A 249 13.44 5.89 -12.00
C GLU A 249 14.44 4.73 -12.11
N ARG A 250 15.61 4.84 -11.46
CA ARG A 250 16.56 3.73 -11.36
C ARG A 250 16.00 2.57 -10.54
N LEU A 251 15.36 2.86 -9.40
CA LEU A 251 14.76 1.84 -8.52
C LEU A 251 13.57 1.13 -9.20
N ALA A 252 12.73 1.86 -9.92
CA ALA A 252 11.58 1.31 -10.64
C ALA A 252 11.99 0.38 -11.81
N ARG A 253 13.25 0.43 -12.25
CA ARG A 253 13.81 -0.46 -13.29
C ARG A 253 14.42 -1.74 -12.73
N THR A 254 14.63 -1.85 -11.41
CA THR A 254 15.21 -3.05 -10.79
C THR A 254 14.20 -4.19 -10.79
N LYS A 255 14.67 -5.43 -10.94
CA LYS A 255 13.82 -6.64 -10.86
C LYS A 255 13.75 -7.21 -9.45
N GLU A 256 14.73 -6.85 -8.63
CA GLU A 256 14.83 -7.21 -7.24
C GLU A 256 13.58 -6.74 -6.48
N VAL A 257 13.13 -7.55 -5.53
CA VAL A 257 11.94 -7.30 -4.72
C VAL A 257 12.29 -6.96 -3.27
N LEU A 258 13.57 -6.80 -2.95
CA LEU A 258 14.06 -6.41 -1.64
C LEU A 258 15.04 -5.25 -1.79
N ARG A 259 14.88 -4.20 -0.99
CA ARG A 259 15.81 -3.09 -0.88
C ARG A 259 16.30 -2.93 0.55
N LEU A 260 17.53 -2.46 0.69
CA LEU A 260 18.17 -2.11 1.96
C LEU A 260 18.65 -0.66 1.93
N TRP A 261 18.66 -0.02 3.10
CA TRP A 261 19.28 1.29 3.27
C TRP A 261 20.70 1.10 3.79
N LEU A 262 21.69 1.24 2.91
CA LEU A 262 23.11 1.00 3.22
C LEU A 262 23.94 2.18 2.73
N HIS A 263 24.84 2.68 3.59
CA HIS A 263 25.74 3.80 3.25
C HIS A 263 25.00 5.02 2.67
N GLN A 264 23.83 5.36 3.25
CA GLN A 264 22.96 6.46 2.79
C GLN A 264 22.42 6.29 1.36
N GLN A 265 22.34 5.05 0.87
CA GLN A 265 21.81 4.72 -0.45
C GLN A 265 20.84 3.54 -0.37
N ILE A 266 19.88 3.53 -1.30
CA ILE A 266 18.97 2.41 -1.49
C ILE A 266 19.68 1.39 -2.37
N GLN A 267 19.87 0.18 -1.85
CA GLN A 267 20.45 -0.93 -2.59
C GLN A 267 19.40 -2.02 -2.80
N ALA A 268 19.09 -2.29 -4.07
CA ALA A 268 18.35 -3.47 -4.49
C ALA A 268 19.23 -4.72 -4.28
N VAL A 269 18.70 -5.73 -3.61
CA VAL A 269 19.42 -6.96 -3.27
C VAL A 269 18.62 -8.20 -3.68
N PRO A 270 19.28 -9.36 -3.85
CA PRO A 270 18.57 -10.61 -4.13
C PRO A 270 17.51 -10.94 -3.09
N VAL A 271 16.40 -11.57 -3.52
CA VAL A 271 15.27 -11.96 -2.65
C VAL A 271 15.71 -12.85 -1.48
N ASN A 272 16.76 -13.65 -1.67
CA ASN A 272 17.31 -14.59 -0.70
C ASN A 272 18.45 -14.01 0.16
N ALA A 273 18.66 -12.68 0.16
CA ALA A 273 19.78 -12.05 0.86
C ALA A 273 19.85 -12.41 2.36
N TYR A 274 18.70 -12.71 2.99
CA TYR A 274 18.62 -13.09 4.40
C TYR A 274 18.52 -14.60 4.66
N ASP A 275 18.39 -15.44 3.64
CA ASP A 275 18.15 -16.88 3.82
C ASP A 275 19.27 -17.55 4.63
N SER A 276 20.53 -17.21 4.34
CA SER A 276 21.68 -17.76 5.07
C SER A 276 21.67 -17.37 6.56
N LEU A 277 21.26 -16.14 6.86
CA LEU A 277 21.15 -15.65 8.24
C LEU A 277 19.98 -16.32 8.97
N ILE A 278 18.84 -16.51 8.30
CA ILE A 278 17.67 -17.22 8.83
C ILE A 278 18.05 -18.66 9.20
N ILE A 279 18.72 -19.39 8.30
CA ILE A 279 19.19 -20.76 8.54
C ILE A 279 20.15 -20.80 9.72
N THR A 280 21.19 -19.97 9.70
CA THR A 280 22.20 -19.91 10.78
C THR A 280 21.54 -19.61 12.13
N ARG A 281 20.55 -18.71 12.16
CA ARG A 281 19.83 -18.37 13.39
C ARG A 281 19.05 -19.55 13.94
N LEU A 282 18.34 -20.28 13.08
CA LEU A 282 17.58 -21.45 13.49
C LEU A 282 18.50 -22.57 14.02
N GLU A 283 19.64 -22.79 13.38
CA GLU A 283 20.67 -23.74 13.86
C GLU A 283 21.18 -23.37 15.26
N GLN A 284 21.47 -22.08 15.50
CA GLN A 284 21.90 -21.60 16.80
C GLN A 284 20.84 -21.79 17.89
N LEU A 285 19.56 -21.60 17.56
CA LEU A 285 18.48 -21.83 18.51
C LEU A 285 18.35 -23.32 18.87
N HIS A 286 18.50 -24.25 17.92
CA HIS A 286 18.54 -25.68 18.23
C HIS A 286 19.74 -26.05 19.12
N GLN A 287 20.92 -25.47 18.87
CA GLN A 287 22.09 -25.68 19.72
C GLN A 287 21.83 -25.22 21.16
N GLN A 288 21.15 -24.10 21.35
CA GLN A 288 20.77 -23.58 22.67
C GLN A 288 19.72 -24.45 23.37
N GLN A 289 18.77 -25.03 22.63
CA GLN A 289 17.78 -25.97 23.16
C GLN A 289 18.36 -27.35 23.48
N GLY A 290 19.55 -27.68 22.94
CA GLY A 290 20.18 -28.99 23.08
C GLY A 290 19.51 -30.12 22.30
N THR A 291 18.39 -29.83 21.63
CA THR A 291 17.62 -30.77 20.79
C THR A 291 17.14 -30.06 19.53
N ILE A 292 17.03 -30.80 18.42
CA ILE A 292 16.46 -30.27 17.17
C ILE A 292 14.95 -30.52 17.21
N ASP A 293 14.19 -29.57 17.73
CA ASP A 293 12.72 -29.58 17.77
C ASP A 293 12.13 -28.29 17.18
N TYR A 294 10.80 -28.27 17.00
CA TYR A 294 10.07 -27.17 16.39
C TYR A 294 10.14 -25.86 17.20
N ILE A 295 10.53 -24.78 16.52
CA ILE A 295 10.61 -23.43 17.08
C ILE A 295 9.49 -22.56 16.49
N GLN A 296 8.82 -21.78 17.35
CA GLN A 296 7.81 -20.81 16.92
C GLN A 296 8.38 -19.81 15.92
N THR A 297 7.72 -19.62 14.78
CA THR A 297 8.23 -18.73 13.73
C THR A 297 8.37 -17.29 14.21
N GLY A 298 7.40 -16.78 14.96
CA GLY A 298 7.51 -15.45 15.59
C GLY A 298 8.70 -15.31 16.53
N ALA A 299 9.10 -16.38 17.23
CA ALA A 299 10.29 -16.36 18.09
C ALA A 299 11.58 -16.32 17.26
N LEU A 300 11.66 -17.08 16.16
CA LEU A 300 12.77 -17.01 15.22
C LEU A 300 12.91 -15.61 14.61
N ILE A 301 11.80 -14.99 14.18
CA ILE A 301 11.80 -13.63 13.64
C ILE A 301 12.26 -12.65 14.72
N SER A 302 11.75 -12.74 15.95
CA SER A 302 12.19 -11.87 17.05
C SER A 302 13.71 -11.95 17.29
N GLU A 303 14.27 -13.17 17.26
CA GLU A 303 15.72 -13.41 17.39
C GLU A 303 16.55 -12.91 16.21
N LEU A 304 15.96 -12.83 15.02
CA LEU A 304 16.60 -12.18 13.86
C LEU A 304 16.65 -10.67 14.05
N LEU A 305 15.52 -10.07 14.43
CA LEU A 305 15.37 -8.61 14.58
C LEU A 305 16.31 -8.04 15.65
N THR A 306 16.54 -8.75 16.77
CA THR A 306 17.44 -8.28 17.85
C THR A 306 18.90 -8.14 17.42
N LYS A 307 19.29 -8.74 16.29
CA LYS A 307 20.68 -8.76 15.79
C LYS A 307 20.88 -8.05 14.47
N MET A 308 19.80 -7.52 13.89
CA MET A 308 19.85 -6.72 12.68
C MET A 308 19.88 -5.23 13.05
N GLU A 309 20.88 -4.49 12.57
CA GLU A 309 20.93 -3.03 12.78
C GLU A 309 19.80 -2.30 12.04
N ALA A 310 19.48 -2.76 10.82
CA ALA A 310 18.39 -2.25 9.99
C ALA A 310 17.61 -3.45 9.44
N PRO A 311 16.67 -4.02 10.22
CA PRO A 311 15.90 -5.16 9.76
C PRO A 311 14.99 -4.78 8.58
N PRO A 312 14.76 -5.69 7.62
CA PRO A 312 13.76 -5.49 6.59
C PRO A 312 12.35 -5.62 7.18
N ASN A 313 11.34 -5.43 6.34
CA ASN A 313 9.95 -5.72 6.68
C ASN A 313 9.79 -7.12 7.32
N ILE A 314 9.08 -7.20 8.45
CA ILE A 314 8.92 -8.45 9.21
C ILE A 314 8.15 -9.52 8.42
N PHE A 315 7.17 -9.11 7.60
CA PHE A 315 6.39 -10.02 6.78
C PHE A 315 7.20 -10.54 5.60
N PHE A 316 8.22 -9.79 5.16
CA PHE A 316 9.20 -10.31 4.21
C PHE A 316 10.11 -11.38 4.83
N LEU A 317 10.53 -11.23 6.10
CA LEU A 317 11.27 -12.30 6.79
C LEU A 317 10.42 -13.57 6.94
N GLU A 318 9.14 -13.41 7.30
CA GLU A 318 8.15 -14.50 7.37
C GLU A 318 8.00 -15.20 6.01
N TYR A 319 7.87 -14.43 4.93
CA TYR A 319 7.86 -14.93 3.56
C TYR A 319 9.10 -15.79 3.25
N ARG A 320 10.30 -15.31 3.59
CA ARG A 320 11.54 -16.08 3.37
C ARG A 320 11.58 -17.37 4.19
N ILE A 321 11.07 -17.36 5.42
CA ILE A 321 10.95 -18.57 6.25
C ILE A 321 9.99 -19.58 5.60
N ARG A 322 8.82 -19.14 5.10
CA ARG A 322 7.90 -20.01 4.35
C ARG A 322 8.55 -20.57 3.08
N TYR A 323 9.28 -19.74 2.35
CA TYR A 323 10.02 -20.20 1.18
C TYR A 323 11.01 -21.32 1.53
N LEU A 324 11.76 -21.19 2.63
CA LEU A 324 12.70 -22.22 3.09
C LEU A 324 12.01 -23.53 3.52
N VAL A 325 10.76 -23.46 3.98
CA VAL A 325 9.90 -24.64 4.18
C VAL A 325 9.57 -25.29 2.84
N TYR A 326 9.06 -24.51 1.88
CA TYR A 326 8.62 -25.02 0.58
C TYR A 326 9.79 -25.58 -0.26
N SER A 327 10.97 -24.99 -0.15
CA SER A 327 12.19 -25.47 -0.80
C SER A 327 12.82 -26.68 -0.10
N GLY A 328 12.22 -27.16 0.99
CA GLY A 328 12.68 -28.35 1.71
C GLY A 328 13.90 -28.15 2.61
N VAL A 329 14.27 -26.91 2.92
CA VAL A 329 15.33 -26.61 3.90
C VAL A 329 14.79 -26.77 5.32
N PHE A 330 13.56 -26.33 5.56
CA PHE A 330 12.87 -26.48 6.84
C PHE A 330 11.72 -27.51 6.77
N GLU A 331 11.34 -28.01 7.95
CA GLU A 331 10.10 -28.72 8.22
C GLU A 331 9.08 -27.76 8.84
N LEU A 332 7.79 -28.00 8.61
CA LEU A 332 6.67 -27.17 9.07
C LEU A 332 5.76 -27.95 10.01
N LYS A 333 5.34 -27.31 11.10
CA LYS A 333 4.27 -27.79 11.96
C LYS A 333 3.25 -26.68 12.21
N GLY A 334 1.98 -26.97 11.95
CA GLY A 334 0.88 -25.99 12.03
C GLY A 334 0.45 -25.45 10.66
N ILE A 335 -0.42 -24.43 10.67
CA ILE A 335 -0.93 -23.79 9.45
C ILE A 335 -0.32 -22.39 9.37
N PRO A 336 0.32 -21.99 8.25
CA PRO A 336 1.00 -20.71 8.14
C PRO A 336 0.05 -19.52 7.89
N LYS A 337 -0.96 -19.36 8.77
CA LYS A 337 -1.93 -18.25 8.73
C LYS A 337 -1.34 -16.94 9.25
N SER A 338 -0.38 -17.01 10.17
CA SER A 338 0.46 -15.90 10.59
C SER A 338 1.69 -16.45 11.31
N MET A 339 2.66 -15.60 11.63
CA MET A 339 3.90 -15.97 12.33
C MET A 339 3.71 -16.66 13.70
N HIS A 340 2.50 -16.62 14.28
CA HIS A 340 2.18 -17.29 15.56
C HIS A 340 1.50 -18.66 15.40
N HIS A 341 1.07 -19.02 14.19
CA HIS A 341 0.27 -20.22 13.95
C HIS A 341 1.08 -21.44 13.50
N TYR A 342 2.37 -21.27 13.28
CA TYR A 342 3.23 -22.36 12.84
C TYR A 342 4.64 -22.28 13.43
N GLN A 343 5.29 -23.43 13.38
CA GLN A 343 6.63 -23.65 13.85
C GLN A 343 7.48 -24.22 12.73
N VAL A 344 8.78 -23.95 12.78
CA VAL A 344 9.77 -24.46 11.84
C VAL A 344 10.87 -25.23 12.56
N LYS A 345 11.49 -26.17 11.84
CA LYS A 345 12.63 -26.95 12.29
C LYS A 345 13.57 -27.20 11.11
N MET A 346 14.85 -27.42 11.37
CA MET A 346 15.78 -27.87 10.32
C MET A 346 15.34 -29.22 9.77
N ARG A 347 15.26 -29.35 8.44
CA ARG A 347 15.00 -30.65 7.82
C ARG A 347 16.24 -31.52 7.94
N GLN A 348 16.06 -32.72 8.48
CA GLN A 348 17.15 -33.71 8.49
C GLN A 348 17.25 -34.37 7.12
N LYS A 349 18.45 -34.45 6.55
CA LYS A 349 18.68 -35.25 5.34
C LYS A 349 18.34 -36.71 5.68
N PRO A 350 17.60 -37.44 4.83
CA PRO A 350 17.37 -38.86 5.07
C PRO A 350 18.74 -39.55 5.16
N LEU A 351 18.91 -40.39 6.19
CA LEU A 351 20.04 -41.31 6.28
C LEU A 351 20.06 -42.12 4.98
N GLN A 352 21.07 -41.89 4.14
CA GLN A 352 21.33 -42.79 3.02
C GLN A 352 21.75 -44.12 3.63
N HIS A 353 20.83 -45.10 3.59
CA HIS A 353 21.09 -46.48 4.01
C HIS A 353 21.83 -47.25 2.91
#